data_AF-A0A3M9MGV4-F1
#
_entry.id   AF-A0A3M9MGV4-F1
#
_cell.length_a   1.000
_cell.length_b   1.000
_cell.length_c   1.000
_cell.angle_alpha   90.00
_cell.angle_beta   90.00
_cell.angle_gamma   90.00
#
_symmetry.space_group_name_H-M   'P 1'
#
loop_
_entity.id
_entity.type
_entity.pdbx_description
1 polymer ?
#
loop_
_entity_poly.entity_id
_entity_poly.type
_entity_poly.pdbx_seq_one_letter_code
_entity_poly.pdbx_strand_id
1 'polypeptide(L)'
;MPGCPGTRRWSGSSPPTRHCRSRARRSPCCRHIARPRSASGPPSWPTERVRHLAYAAALVAALVVTVPLVPLFGLRRVRRLRVLLPAIACAAVPFVCWDVFATHAGQWHFDGRQVFGLRVLGLPVEEWAFFVVIPFAAIACYEAVGALLGRRGR
;
A
#
# COMPACT_ATOMS: atom_id res chain seq x y z
N MET A 1 7.67 46.51 36.50
CA MET A 1 6.27 46.15 36.85
C MET A 1 5.39 47.33 36.47
N PRO A 2 4.38 47.13 35.60
CA PRO A 2 3.08 46.79 36.14
C PRO A 2 2.32 45.68 35.38
N GLY A 3 1.77 44.75 36.17
CA GLY A 3 0.54 43.97 36.03
C GLY A 3 0.09 43.45 34.66
N CYS A 4 0.23 42.14 34.45
CA CYS A 4 -0.68 41.37 33.59
C CYS A 4 -2.05 41.22 34.28
N PRO A 5 -3.17 41.70 33.72
CA PRO A 5 -4.49 41.41 34.24
C PRO A 5 -5.05 40.14 33.59
N GLY A 6 -5.27 39.12 34.42
CA GLY A 6 -6.44 38.25 34.35
C GLY A 6 -6.50 37.22 33.22
N THR A 7 -5.94 36.03 33.47
CA THR A 7 -6.39 34.80 32.82
C THR A 7 -7.81 34.47 33.31
N ARG A 8 -8.84 34.92 32.60
CA ARG A 8 -10.22 34.47 32.82
C ARG A 8 -10.40 33.08 32.20
N ARG A 9 -10.68 32.14 33.10
CA ARG A 9 -11.19 30.78 32.93
C ARG A 9 -12.32 30.73 31.90
N TRP A 10 -12.18 29.88 30.88
CA TRP A 10 -13.23 29.60 29.89
C TRP A 10 -14.35 28.79 30.54
N SER A 11 -15.53 29.39 30.64
CA SER A 11 -16.78 28.72 31.01
C SER A 11 -17.84 29.02 29.94
N GLY A 12 -18.34 27.98 29.30
CA GLY A 12 -19.68 27.97 28.72
C GLY A 12 -19.87 28.48 27.29
N SER A 13 -20.61 27.64 26.54
CA SER A 13 -21.73 27.98 25.65
C SER A 13 -21.49 28.74 24.34
N SER A 14 -21.66 27.97 23.25
CA SER A 14 -22.29 28.32 21.96
C SER A 14 -21.57 29.33 21.03
N PRO A 15 -21.38 29.00 19.74
CA PRO A 15 -20.80 29.94 18.79
C PRO A 15 -21.86 30.96 18.33
N PRO A 16 -21.60 32.27 18.43
CA PRO A 16 -22.42 33.24 17.71
C PRO A 16 -21.98 33.26 16.24
N THR A 17 -22.91 32.94 15.35
CA THR A 17 -22.82 33.21 13.92
C THR A 17 -22.56 34.70 13.72
N ARG A 18 -21.37 35.07 13.24
CA ARG A 18 -21.10 36.43 12.78
C ARG A 18 -20.48 36.40 11.39
N HIS A 19 -21.30 36.84 10.44
CA HIS A 19 -20.90 37.45 9.19
C HIS A 19 -19.53 38.13 9.30
N CYS A 20 -18.53 37.56 8.63
CA CYS A 20 -17.27 38.25 8.39
C CYS A 20 -17.50 39.24 7.25
N ARG A 21 -18.05 40.42 7.60
CA ARG A 21 -18.09 41.57 6.69
C ARG A 21 -16.67 41.95 6.30
N SER A 22 -16.47 42.02 5.00
CA SER A 22 -15.33 42.57 4.29
C SER A 22 -15.01 44.00 4.73
N ARG A 23 -14.08 44.20 5.67
CA ARG A 23 -13.27 45.43 5.86
C ARG A 23 -12.37 45.34 7.10
N ALA A 24 -11.23 44.68 6.97
CA ALA A 24 -10.09 44.84 7.89
C ALA A 24 -8.80 44.32 7.23
N ARG A 25 -8.42 44.90 6.09
CA ARG A 25 -7.15 44.58 5.38
C ARG A 25 -6.16 45.75 5.39
N ARG A 26 -6.21 46.61 6.42
CA ARG A 26 -5.27 47.75 6.55
C ARG A 26 -4.90 47.99 8.02
N SER A 27 -4.25 47.01 8.64
CA SER A 27 -3.53 47.21 9.91
C SER A 27 -2.05 46.84 9.71
N PRO A 28 -1.07 47.70 10.05
CA PRO A 28 0.35 47.47 9.77
C PRO A 28 0.97 46.33 10.59
N CYS A 29 0.34 45.90 11.69
CA CYS A 29 0.89 44.89 12.60
C CYS A 29 0.84 43.43 12.10
N CYS A 30 0.11 43.13 11.03
CA CYS A 30 0.07 41.76 10.48
C CYS A 30 1.15 41.48 9.42
N ARG A 31 2.16 42.34 9.29
CA ARG A 31 3.17 42.22 8.22
C ARG A 31 4.34 41.27 8.54
N HIS A 32 4.46 40.80 9.78
CA HIS A 32 5.64 40.04 10.24
C HIS A 32 5.50 38.51 10.27
N ILE A 33 4.38 37.95 9.81
CA ILE A 33 4.24 36.49 9.63
C ILE A 33 3.96 36.17 8.15
N ALA A 34 4.73 36.77 7.26
CA ALA A 34 4.85 36.25 5.90
C ALA A 34 5.92 35.15 5.93
N ARG A 35 5.51 33.92 6.22
CA ARG A 35 6.39 32.75 6.02
C ARG A 35 6.84 32.74 4.55
N PRO A 36 8.14 32.67 4.25
CA PRO A 36 8.58 32.49 2.89
C PRO A 36 7.96 31.19 2.38
N ARG A 37 7.21 31.27 1.27
CA ARG A 37 6.76 30.08 0.54
C ARG A 37 8.02 29.30 0.18
N SER A 38 8.24 28.15 0.82
CA SER A 38 9.29 27.23 0.42
C SER A 38 9.04 26.85 -1.03
N ALA A 39 9.90 27.33 -1.92
CA ALA A 39 9.92 26.99 -3.33
C ALA A 39 10.44 25.56 -3.56
N SER A 40 9.99 24.60 -2.75
CA SER A 40 10.10 23.19 -3.06
C SER A 40 8.89 22.84 -3.92
N GLY A 41 9.00 23.05 -5.23
CA GLY A 41 8.08 22.41 -6.17
C GLY A 41 8.05 20.91 -5.90
N PRO A 42 6.90 20.24 -6.09
CA PRO A 42 6.84 18.80 -5.90
C PRO A 42 7.94 18.16 -6.76
N PRO A 43 8.71 17.22 -6.20
CA PRO A 43 9.81 16.61 -6.94
C PRO A 43 9.27 15.98 -8.22
N SER A 44 9.82 16.41 -9.36
CA SER A 44 9.47 15.92 -10.69
C SER A 44 10.13 14.56 -10.92
N TRP A 45 9.86 13.57 -10.06
CA TRP A 45 10.24 12.21 -10.40
C TRP A 45 9.49 11.85 -11.69
N PRO A 46 10.14 11.18 -12.66
CA PRO A 46 9.50 10.75 -13.91
C PRO A 46 8.43 9.69 -13.56
N THR A 47 7.24 10.14 -13.16
CA THR A 47 6.33 9.35 -12.32
C THR A 47 5.26 8.62 -13.12
N GLU A 48 5.05 8.92 -14.40
CA GLU A 48 3.98 8.23 -15.13
C GLU A 48 4.35 6.78 -15.47
N ARG A 49 5.48 6.52 -16.14
CA ARG A 49 5.84 5.15 -16.53
C ARG A 49 6.05 4.19 -15.34
N VAL A 50 6.66 4.66 -14.25
CA VAL A 50 6.96 3.78 -13.09
C VAL A 50 5.70 3.46 -12.29
N ARG A 51 4.68 4.34 -12.29
CA ARG A 51 3.43 4.08 -11.56
C ARG A 51 2.69 2.87 -12.12
N HIS A 52 2.60 2.76 -13.45
CA HIS A 52 1.90 1.66 -14.12
C HIS A 52 2.60 0.29 -13.96
N LEU A 53 3.89 0.28 -13.62
CA LEU A 53 4.69 -0.93 -13.53
C LEU A 53 5.06 -1.30 -12.09
N ALA A 54 4.76 -0.45 -11.11
CA ALA A 54 5.22 -0.65 -9.73
C ALA A 54 4.73 -2.00 -9.17
N TYR A 55 3.47 -2.37 -9.45
CA TYR A 55 2.92 -3.61 -8.94
C TYR A 55 3.48 -4.83 -9.65
N ALA A 56 3.49 -4.82 -10.99
CA ALA A 56 4.13 -5.87 -11.77
C ALA A 56 5.62 -6.04 -11.40
N ALA A 57 6.34 -4.94 -11.19
CA ALA A 57 7.73 -4.94 -10.77
C ALA A 57 7.91 -5.56 -9.37
N ALA A 58 7.01 -5.29 -8.43
CA ALA A 58 7.04 -5.92 -7.11
C ALA A 58 6.85 -7.45 -7.21
N LEU A 59 5.90 -7.91 -8.04
CA LEU A 59 5.67 -9.35 -8.28
C LEU A 59 6.88 -10.01 -8.95
N VAL A 60 7.44 -9.36 -9.97
CA VAL A 60 8.66 -9.84 -10.64
C VAL A 60 9.84 -9.87 -9.67
N ALA A 61 10.03 -8.84 -8.84
CA ALA A 61 11.09 -8.82 -7.85
C ALA A 61 10.93 -9.97 -6.83
N ALA A 62 9.70 -10.22 -6.36
CA ALA A 62 9.42 -11.35 -5.48
C ALA A 62 9.79 -12.69 -6.13
N LEU A 63 9.45 -12.89 -7.41
CA LEU A 63 9.83 -14.09 -8.16
C LEU A 63 11.33 -14.18 -8.40
N VAL A 64 11.99 -13.07 -8.77
CA VAL A 64 13.45 -13.03 -9.00
C VAL A 64 14.22 -13.37 -7.73
N VAL A 65 13.73 -12.98 -6.56
CA VAL A 65 14.32 -13.39 -5.28
C VAL A 65 14.02 -14.86 -5.00
N THR A 66 12.76 -15.29 -5.14
CA THR A 66 12.31 -16.61 -4.68
C THR A 66 12.74 -17.76 -5.60
N VAL A 67 12.65 -17.59 -6.92
CA VAL A 67 12.90 -18.67 -7.89
C VAL A 67 14.32 -19.22 -7.79
N PRO A 68 15.39 -18.42 -7.63
CA PRO A 68 16.75 -18.91 -7.39
C PRO A 68 16.93 -19.70 -6.09
N LEU A 69 16.11 -19.48 -5.05
CA LEU A 69 16.18 -20.28 -3.82
C LEU A 69 15.84 -21.75 -4.09
N VAL A 70 14.99 -22.04 -5.08
CA VAL A 70 14.55 -23.40 -5.42
C VAL A 70 15.72 -24.33 -5.79
N PRO A 71 16.57 -24.00 -6.78
CA PRO A 71 17.76 -24.81 -7.07
C PRO A 71 18.84 -24.67 -5.99
N LEU A 72 19.02 -23.50 -5.37
CA LEU A 72 20.09 -23.25 -4.41
C LEU A 72 19.96 -24.13 -3.15
N PHE A 73 18.73 -24.30 -2.63
CA PHE A 73 18.46 -25.11 -1.44
C PHE A 73 17.89 -26.50 -1.76
N GLY A 74 17.67 -26.82 -3.03
CA GLY A 74 17.13 -28.12 -3.45
C GLY A 74 15.70 -28.37 -2.96
N LEU A 75 14.82 -27.38 -3.11
CA LEU A 75 13.43 -27.40 -2.60
C LEU A 75 12.55 -28.40 -3.39
N ARG A 76 12.59 -29.68 -2.99
CA ARG A 76 11.91 -30.77 -3.72
C ARG A 76 10.39 -30.68 -3.71
N ARG A 77 9.80 -30.11 -2.66
CA ARG A 77 8.34 -30.10 -2.48
C ARG A 77 7.69 -28.91 -3.20
N VAL A 78 8.38 -27.78 -3.34
CA VAL A 78 8.04 -26.72 -4.32
C VAL A 78 8.10 -27.23 -5.77
N ARG A 79 9.04 -28.11 -6.12
CA ARG A 79 9.09 -28.72 -7.47
C ARG A 79 7.94 -29.68 -7.76
N ARG A 80 7.23 -30.16 -6.73
CA ARG A 80 6.13 -31.11 -6.88
C ARG A 80 4.82 -30.36 -7.06
N LEU A 81 4.51 -30.00 -8.31
CA LEU A 81 3.29 -29.28 -8.68
C LEU A 81 2.00 -29.90 -8.10
N ARG A 82 1.93 -31.24 -8.01
CA ARG A 82 0.78 -31.95 -7.42
C ARG A 82 0.51 -31.63 -5.95
N VAL A 83 1.51 -31.16 -5.22
CA VAL A 83 1.39 -30.76 -3.80
C VAL A 83 1.30 -29.23 -3.69
N LEU A 84 2.07 -28.52 -4.52
CA LEU A 84 2.11 -27.06 -4.53
C LEU A 84 0.77 -26.46 -4.97
N LEU A 85 0.19 -26.96 -6.08
CA LEU A 85 -1.05 -26.41 -6.63
C LEU A 85 -2.24 -26.47 -5.65
N PRO A 86 -2.55 -27.59 -4.98
CA PRO A 86 -3.64 -27.60 -4.00
C PRO A 86 -3.36 -26.71 -2.78
N ALA A 87 -2.09 -26.56 -2.36
CA ALA A 87 -1.72 -25.65 -1.28
C ALA A 87 -1.95 -24.18 -1.67
N ILE A 88 -1.49 -23.78 -2.87
CA ILE A 88 -1.75 -22.44 -3.41
C ILE A 88 -3.26 -22.24 -3.60
N ALA A 89 -3.98 -23.21 -4.18
CA ALA A 89 -5.42 -23.08 -4.42
C ALA A 89 -6.21 -22.94 -3.11
N CYS A 90 -5.84 -23.68 -2.06
CA CYS A 90 -6.45 -23.55 -0.74
C CYS A 90 -6.29 -22.13 -0.17
N ALA A 91 -5.13 -21.51 -0.39
CA ALA A 91 -4.87 -20.13 0.00
C ALA A 91 -5.47 -19.10 -0.96
N ALA A 92 -5.55 -19.36 -2.27
CA ALA A 92 -5.95 -18.38 -3.26
C ALA A 92 -7.47 -18.29 -3.41
N VAL A 93 -8.17 -19.43 -3.48
CA VAL A 93 -9.62 -19.49 -3.80
C VAL A 93 -10.48 -18.63 -2.87
N PRO A 94 -10.41 -18.76 -1.52
CA PRO A 94 -11.30 -17.98 -0.66
C PRO A 94 -11.05 -16.47 -0.77
N PHE A 95 -9.79 -16.05 -0.95
CA PHE A 95 -9.45 -14.64 -1.07
C PHE A 95 -9.83 -14.07 -2.43
N VAL A 96 -9.60 -14.80 -3.52
CA VAL A 96 -10.05 -14.38 -4.86
C VAL A 96 -11.58 -14.25 -4.88
N CYS A 97 -12.32 -15.22 -4.33
CA CYS A 97 -13.78 -15.13 -4.28
C CYS A 97 -14.24 -13.90 -3.50
N TRP A 98 -13.62 -13.62 -2.36
CA TRP A 98 -13.91 -12.42 -1.57
C TRP A 98 -13.58 -11.13 -2.33
N ASP A 99 -12.43 -11.09 -3.00
CA ASP A 99 -11.94 -9.89 -3.67
C ASP A 99 -12.78 -9.55 -4.91
N VAL A 100 -13.21 -10.57 -5.66
CA VAL A 100 -14.22 -10.43 -6.74
C VAL A 100 -15.52 -9.89 -6.16
N PHE A 101 -16.02 -10.46 -5.05
CA PHE A 101 -17.25 -10.00 -4.42
C PHE A 101 -17.17 -8.54 -3.95
N ALA A 102 -16.10 -8.16 -3.25
CA ALA A 102 -15.90 -6.81 -2.72
C ALA A 102 -15.76 -5.78 -3.85
N THR A 103 -15.10 -6.15 -4.94
CA THR A 103 -14.95 -5.29 -6.14
C THR A 103 -16.29 -5.10 -6.84
N HIS A 104 -17.09 -6.17 -6.99
CA HIS A 104 -18.44 -6.07 -7.56
C HIS A 104 -19.41 -5.29 -6.67
N ALA A 105 -19.25 -5.37 -5.35
CA ALA A 105 -20.02 -4.59 -4.39
C ALA A 105 -19.59 -3.11 -4.30
N GLY A 106 -18.54 -2.71 -5.04
CA GLY A 106 -18.00 -1.35 -5.01
C GLY A 106 -17.36 -0.97 -3.66
N GLN A 107 -17.05 -1.95 -2.81
CA GLN A 107 -16.40 -1.70 -1.51
C GLN A 107 -14.93 -1.29 -1.69
N TRP A 108 -14.29 -1.80 -2.75
CA TRP A 108 -12.91 -1.49 -3.08
C TRP A 108 -12.73 -1.38 -4.60
N HIS A 109 -11.79 -0.54 -5.03
CA HIS A 109 -11.50 -0.30 -6.44
C HIS A 109 -9.99 -0.26 -6.68
N PHE A 110 -9.54 -0.88 -7.76
CA PHE A 110 -8.15 -0.86 -8.19
C PHE A 110 -7.88 0.34 -9.10
N ASP A 111 -6.93 1.19 -8.71
CA ASP A 111 -6.48 2.33 -9.51
C ASP A 111 -5.77 1.83 -10.77
N GLY A 112 -6.40 2.02 -11.93
CA GLY A 112 -5.85 1.66 -13.25
C GLY A 112 -4.54 2.35 -13.60
N ARG A 113 -4.10 3.35 -12.83
CA ARG A 113 -2.78 3.97 -12.99
C ARG A 113 -1.64 3.11 -12.41
N GLN A 114 -1.94 2.06 -11.66
CA GLN A 114 -0.94 1.20 -11.01
C GLN A 114 -0.90 -0.24 -11.50
N VAL A 115 -1.94 -0.62 -12.24
CA VAL A 115 -2.14 -1.97 -12.78
C VAL A 115 -2.25 -1.92 -14.30
N PHE A 116 -1.93 -3.02 -14.94
CA PHE A 116 -2.19 -3.26 -16.35
C PHE A 116 -3.68 -3.14 -16.61
N GLY A 117 -4.03 -2.58 -17.78
CA GLY A 117 -5.42 -2.40 -18.18
C GLY A 117 -6.19 -3.70 -18.42
N LEU A 118 -5.55 -4.87 -18.29
CA LEU A 118 -6.17 -6.17 -18.49
C LEU A 118 -6.84 -6.63 -17.19
N ARG A 119 -8.16 -6.84 -17.23
CA ARG A 119 -8.96 -7.28 -16.09
C ARG A 119 -9.66 -8.59 -16.42
N VAL A 120 -9.66 -9.51 -15.46
CA VAL A 120 -10.35 -10.81 -15.49
C VAL A 120 -11.29 -10.87 -14.29
N LEU A 121 -12.59 -11.07 -14.54
CA LEU A 121 -13.64 -11.07 -13.50
C LEU A 121 -13.61 -9.81 -12.61
N GLY A 122 -13.37 -8.64 -13.22
CA GLY A 122 -13.29 -7.35 -12.52
C GLY A 122 -11.94 -7.05 -11.86
N LEU A 123 -11.09 -8.06 -11.67
CA LEU A 123 -9.78 -7.95 -11.03
C LEU A 123 -8.65 -7.78 -12.07
N PRO A 124 -7.65 -6.91 -11.82
CA PRO A 124 -6.43 -6.84 -12.65
C PRO A 124 -5.67 -8.17 -12.66
N VAL A 125 -4.99 -8.48 -13.77
CA VAL A 125 -4.20 -9.73 -13.89
C VAL A 125 -3.08 -9.84 -12.85
N GLU A 126 -2.58 -8.72 -12.35
CA GLU A 126 -1.59 -8.69 -11.27
C GLU A 126 -2.13 -9.22 -9.96
N GLU A 127 -3.42 -9.04 -9.67
CA GLU A 127 -4.03 -9.61 -8.45
C GLU A 127 -4.09 -11.13 -8.55
N TRP A 128 -4.47 -11.65 -9.71
CA TRP A 128 -4.41 -13.09 -9.97
C TRP A 128 -2.99 -13.65 -9.81
N ALA A 129 -1.99 -12.92 -10.32
CA ALA A 129 -0.59 -13.28 -10.13
C ALA A 129 -0.17 -13.19 -8.65
N PHE A 130 -0.61 -12.17 -7.92
CA PHE A 130 -0.33 -12.00 -6.49
C PHE A 130 -0.79 -13.19 -5.65
N PHE A 131 -2.02 -13.68 -5.87
CA PHE A 131 -2.56 -14.85 -5.19
C PHE A 131 -1.81 -16.15 -5.47
N VAL A 132 -0.99 -16.20 -6.52
CA VAL A 132 -0.11 -17.34 -6.81
C VAL A 132 1.30 -17.10 -6.29
N VAL A 133 1.87 -15.92 -6.56
CA VAL A 133 3.26 -15.57 -6.25
C VAL A 133 3.50 -15.52 -4.74
N ILE A 134 2.59 -14.94 -3.96
CA ILE A 134 2.80 -14.79 -2.51
C ILE A 134 2.77 -16.13 -1.78
N PRO A 135 1.76 -17.00 -1.97
CA PRO A 135 1.79 -18.33 -1.35
C PRO A 135 2.97 -19.17 -1.82
N PHE A 136 3.34 -19.08 -3.10
CA PHE A 136 4.55 -19.72 -3.63
C PHE A 136 5.81 -19.25 -2.89
N ALA A 137 6.00 -17.94 -2.76
CA ALA A 137 7.15 -17.35 -2.07
C ALA A 137 7.20 -17.77 -0.60
N ALA A 138 6.06 -17.77 0.09
CA ALA A 138 5.98 -18.22 1.48
C ALA A 138 6.43 -19.68 1.65
N ILE A 139 5.93 -20.59 0.81
CA ILE A 139 6.28 -22.02 0.86
C ILE A 139 7.77 -22.22 0.54
N ALA A 140 8.29 -21.56 -0.50
CA ALA A 140 9.70 -21.66 -0.88
C ALA A 140 10.64 -21.15 0.23
N CYS A 141 10.32 -20.01 0.85
CA CYS A 141 11.06 -19.49 1.99
C CYS A 141 11.01 -20.44 3.19
N TYR A 142 9.83 -21.02 3.50
CA TYR A 142 9.69 -21.99 4.58
C TYR A 142 10.57 -23.23 4.37
N GLU A 143 10.57 -23.80 3.15
CA GLU A 143 11.43 -24.94 2.84
C GLU A 143 12.92 -24.57 2.87
N ALA A 144 13.29 -23.38 2.39
CA ALA A 144 14.68 -22.91 2.42
C ALA A 144 15.20 -22.75 3.85
N VAL A 145 14.39 -22.17 4.75
CA VAL A 145 14.72 -22.07 6.18
C VAL A 145 14.81 -23.46 6.81
N GLY A 146 13.90 -24.38 6.46
CA GLY A 146 13.95 -25.77 6.92
C GLY A 146 15.23 -26.50 6.47
N ALA A 147 15.67 -26.28 5.23
CA ALA A 147 16.92 -26.81 4.70
C ALA A 147 18.14 -26.23 5.43
N LEU A 148 18.13 -24.92 5.71
CA LEU A 148 19.19 -24.22 6.44
C LEU A 148 19.31 -24.69 7.90
N LEU A 149 18.18 -24.90 8.58
CA LEU A 149 18.14 -25.36 9.97
C LEU A 149 18.41 -26.87 10.13
N GLY A 150 18.72 -27.59 9.04
CA GLY A 150 18.93 -29.04 9.09
C GLY A 150 17.68 -29.85 9.49
N ARG A 151 16.50 -29.22 9.49
CA ARG A 151 15.20 -29.86 9.79
C ARG A 151 14.72 -30.69 8.59
N ARG A 152 15.60 -31.51 8.01
CA ARG A 152 15.25 -32.50 6.98
C ARG A 152 14.33 -33.55 7.60
N GLY A 153 13.05 -33.21 7.71
CA GLY A 153 11.98 -34.14 7.97
C GLY A 153 12.00 -35.20 6.87
N ARG A 154 12.14 -36.45 7.30
CA ARG A 154 12.03 -37.68 6.50
C ARG A 154 10.76 -37.68 5.67
#